data_AF-A0A2W5AQX8-F1
#
_entry.id   AF-A0A2W5AQX8-F1
#
_cell.length_a   1.000
_cell.length_b   1.000
_cell.length_c   1.000
_cell.angle_alpha   90.00
_cell.angle_beta   90.00
_cell.angle_gamma   90.00
#
_symmetry.space_group_name_H-M   'P 1'
#
loop_
_entity.id
_entity.type
_entity.pdbx_description
1 polymer ?
#
loop_
_entity_poly.entity_id
_entity_poly.type
_entity_poly.pdbx_seq_one_letter_code
_entity_poly.pdbx_strand_id
1 'polypeptide(L)'
;MDVSTTPVAERVARVLAGQRISCNAGGDAESASRLIDDAWPDYLPDALAVLKTLREPDKAMAAAGDLAVWEAMILAGIKGAKPVTVVL
;
A
#
# COMPACT_ATOMS: atom_id res chain seq x y z
N MET A 1 9.60 -7.58 15.79
CA MET A 1 9.32 -7.26 14.37
C MET A 1 9.68 -5.81 14.18
N ASP A 2 10.39 -5.49 13.10
CA ASP A 2 10.78 -4.12 12.79
C ASP A 2 9.60 -3.34 12.19
N VAL A 3 9.52 -2.05 12.49
CA VAL A 3 8.48 -1.15 11.98
C VAL A 3 9.03 -0.39 10.78
N SER A 4 8.39 -0.53 9.63
CA SER A 4 8.76 0.25 8.44
C SER A 4 8.51 1.74 8.67
N THR A 5 9.48 2.56 8.27
CA THR A 5 9.37 4.03 8.26
C THR A 5 8.56 4.56 7.07
N THR A 6 8.25 3.71 6.09
CA THR A 6 7.47 4.07 4.89
C THR A 6 5.98 3.74 5.09
N PRO A 7 5.04 4.64 4.77
CA PRO A 7 3.61 4.36 4.86
C PRO A 7 3.21 3.10 4.09
N VAL A 8 2.29 2.30 4.64
CA VAL A 8 1.86 1.04 4.00
C VAL A 8 1.23 1.25 2.61
N ALA A 9 0.51 2.35 2.42
CA ALA A 9 -0.08 2.68 1.12
C ALA A 9 0.99 2.95 0.05
N GLU A 10 2.06 3.66 0.39
CA GLU A 10 3.21 3.85 -0.51
C GLU A 10 3.84 2.50 -0.85
N ARG A 11 4.06 1.63 0.14
CA ARG A 11 4.68 0.32 -0.11
C ARG A 11 3.83 -0.54 -1.04
N VAL A 12 2.51 -0.57 -0.85
CA VAL A 12 1.58 -1.28 -1.74
C VAL A 12 1.58 -0.64 -3.13
N ALA A 13 1.55 0.69 -3.24
CA ALA A 13 1.61 1.40 -4.51
C ALA A 13 2.91 1.10 -5.28
N ARG A 14 4.06 1.05 -4.60
CA ARG A 14 5.35 0.64 -5.17
C ARG A 14 5.34 -0.79 -5.67
N VAL A 15 4.67 -1.71 -4.96
CA VAL A 15 4.47 -3.09 -5.44
C VAL A 15 3.64 -3.09 -6.72
N LEU A 16 2.51 -2.36 -6.75
CA LEU A 16 1.65 -2.28 -7.93
C LEU A 16 2.37 -1.67 -9.15
N ALA A 17 3.11 -0.58 -8.95
CA ALA A 17 3.96 0.03 -9.97
C ALA A 17 5.03 -0.96 -10.48
N GLY A 18 5.70 -1.67 -9.56
CA GLY A 18 6.71 -2.67 -9.91
C GLY A 18 6.14 -3.82 -10.73
N GLN A 19 4.92 -4.28 -10.43
CA GLN A 19 4.25 -5.32 -11.22
C GLN A 19 4.02 -4.91 -12.68
N ARG A 20 3.79 -3.61 -12.94
CA ARG A 20 3.52 -3.08 -14.30
C ARG A 20 4.76 -2.65 -15.05
N ILE A 21 5.82 -2.24 -14.36
CA ILE A 21 6.99 -1.61 -14.98
C ILE A 21 8.13 -2.61 -15.16
N SER A 22 8.38 -3.48 -14.17
CA SER A 22 9.58 -4.33 -14.13
C SER A 22 9.46 -5.55 -15.05
N CYS A 23 10.53 -5.86 -15.79
CA CYS A 23 10.64 -7.11 -16.56
C CYS A 23 10.69 -8.37 -15.69
N ASN A 24 11.08 -8.23 -14.42
CA ASN A 24 11.03 -9.32 -13.44
C ASN A 24 9.60 -9.60 -12.94
N ALA A 25 8.62 -8.84 -13.41
CA ALA A 25 7.20 -9.02 -13.16
C ALA A 25 6.43 -9.06 -14.50
N GLY A 26 5.46 -8.16 -14.71
CA GLY A 26 4.65 -8.11 -15.93
C GLY A 26 4.95 -6.93 -16.86
N GLY A 27 6.02 -6.18 -16.61
CA GLY A 27 6.46 -5.06 -17.45
C GLY A 27 7.67 -5.42 -18.32
N ASP A 28 8.33 -4.39 -18.84
CA ASP A 28 9.43 -4.55 -19.81
C ASP A 28 10.75 -3.88 -19.37
N ALA A 29 10.76 -3.09 -18.30
CA ALA A 29 11.95 -2.37 -17.88
C ALA A 29 12.94 -3.29 -17.14
N GLU A 30 14.13 -3.46 -17.70
CA GLU A 30 15.24 -4.22 -17.09
C GLU A 30 15.80 -3.54 -15.83
N SER A 31 15.73 -2.21 -15.76
CA SER A 31 16.11 -1.41 -14.59
C SER A 31 14.94 -0.53 -14.15
N ALA A 32 14.12 -1.06 -13.24
CA ALA A 32 12.83 -0.47 -12.92
C ALA A 32 12.82 0.44 -11.67
N SER A 33 13.86 0.43 -10.82
CA SER A 33 13.81 1.09 -9.51
C SER A 33 13.46 2.58 -9.59
N ARG A 34 14.16 3.34 -10.43
CA ARG A 34 13.89 4.77 -10.61
C ARG A 34 12.51 5.01 -11.22
N LEU A 35 12.11 4.20 -12.20
CA LEU A 35 10.79 4.32 -12.84
C LEU A 35 9.66 4.06 -11.84
N ILE A 36 9.87 3.13 -10.91
CA ILE A 36 8.93 2.85 -9.82
C ILE A 36 8.91 4.01 -8.82
N ASP A 37 10.07 4.56 -8.45
CA ASP A 37 10.16 5.74 -7.57
C ASP A 37 9.37 6.94 -8.12
N ASP A 38 9.44 7.15 -9.44
CA ASP A 38 8.74 8.24 -10.13
C ASP A 38 7.23 7.96 -10.28
N ALA A 39 6.83 6.69 -10.52
CA ALA A 39 5.46 6.34 -10.89
C ALA A 39 4.56 5.88 -9.73
N TRP A 40 5.11 5.42 -8.60
CA TRP A 40 4.28 4.86 -7.52
C TRP A 40 3.16 5.77 -7.01
N PRO A 41 3.29 7.13 -6.96
CA PRO A 41 2.20 7.97 -6.47
C PRO A 41 0.91 7.80 -7.28
N ASP A 42 1.01 7.49 -8.58
CA ASP A 42 -0.15 7.26 -9.46
C ASP A 42 -0.92 5.98 -9.10
N TYR A 43 -0.29 5.06 -8.37
CA TYR A 43 -0.89 3.81 -7.89
C TYR A 43 -1.46 3.92 -6.47
N LEU A 44 -1.41 5.10 -5.83
CA LEU A 44 -2.02 5.32 -4.51
C LEU A 44 -3.53 5.04 -4.45
N PRO A 45 -4.35 5.40 -5.47
CA PRO A 45 -5.77 5.07 -5.46
C PRO A 45 -6.04 3.56 -5.37
N ASP A 46 -5.26 2.76 -6.10
CA ASP A 46 -5.38 1.30 -6.09
C ASP A 46 -4.85 0.71 -4.77
N ALA A 47 -3.73 1.23 -4.25
CA ALA A 47 -3.23 0.86 -2.94
C ALA A 47 -4.27 1.12 -1.83
N LEU A 48 -4.97 2.26 -1.91
CA LEU A 48 -6.09 2.59 -1.03
C LEU A 48 -7.27 1.62 -1.18
N ALA A 49 -7.57 1.17 -2.39
CA ALA A 49 -8.60 0.16 -2.61
C ALA A 49 -8.24 -1.16 -1.91
N VAL A 50 -7.00 -1.62 -2.05
CA VAL A 50 -6.51 -2.81 -1.33
C VAL A 50 -6.66 -2.65 0.20
N LEU A 51 -6.23 -1.52 0.77
CA LEU A 51 -6.37 -1.28 2.20
C LEU A 51 -7.84 -1.22 2.65
N LYS A 52 -8.74 -0.67 1.83
CA LYS A 52 -10.18 -0.66 2.13
C LYS A 52 -10.76 -2.07 2.14
N THR A 53 -10.35 -2.94 1.22
CA THR A 53 -10.72 -4.37 1.24
C THR A 53 -10.26 -5.03 2.53
N LEU A 54 -9.05 -4.72 3.00
CA LEU A 54 -8.52 -5.26 4.26
C LEU A 54 -9.25 -4.77 5.52
N ARG A 55 -10.16 -3.79 5.43
CA ARG A 55 -11.01 -3.40 6.60
C ARG A 55 -11.98 -4.49 7.02
N GLU A 56 -12.30 -5.40 6.11
CA GLU A 56 -13.25 -6.49 6.32
C GLU A 56 -12.47 -7.81 6.38
N PRO A 57 -11.82 -8.14 7.51
CA PRO A 57 -11.10 -9.40 7.63
C PRO A 57 -12.06 -10.59 7.52
N ASP A 58 -11.58 -11.68 6.93
CA ASP A 58 -12.35 -12.92 6.87
C ASP A 58 -12.41 -13.63 8.24
N LYS A 59 -13.14 -14.75 8.31
CA LYS A 59 -13.32 -15.52 9.55
C LYS A 59 -12.00 -16.05 10.12
N ALA A 60 -11.05 -16.44 9.28
CA ALA A 60 -9.77 -16.97 9.74
C ALA A 60 -8.89 -15.86 10.31
N MET A 61 -8.87 -14.70 9.64
CA MET A 61 -8.20 -13.49 10.13
C MET A 61 -8.79 -13.04 11.48
N ALA A 62 -10.11 -12.97 11.59
CA ALA A 62 -10.78 -12.60 12.84
C ALA A 62 -10.56 -13.60 13.98
N ALA A 63 -10.36 -14.88 13.67
CA ALA A 63 -10.03 -15.91 14.68
C ALA A 63 -8.56 -15.86 15.13
N ALA A 64 -7.68 -15.26 14.33
CA ALA A 64 -6.24 -15.20 14.62
C ALA A 64 -5.85 -14.08 15.60
N GLY A 65 -6.74 -13.12 15.87
CA GLY A 65 -6.42 -11.97 16.70
C GLY A 65 -7.63 -11.11 17.06
N ASP A 66 -7.36 -9.86 17.41
CA ASP A 66 -8.39 -8.90 17.81
C ASP A 66 -8.88 -8.07 16.62
N LEU A 67 -10.20 -8.13 16.37
CA LEU A 67 -10.86 -7.45 15.26
C LEU A 67 -10.79 -5.92 15.36
N ALA A 68 -10.95 -5.37 16.57
CA ALA A 68 -10.95 -3.92 16.79
C ALA A 68 -9.54 -3.34 16.62
N VAL A 69 -8.51 -4.07 17.07
CA VAL A 69 -7.10 -3.70 16.84
C VAL A 69 -6.78 -3.74 15.35
N TRP A 70 -7.21 -4.78 14.64
CA TRP A 70 -7.03 -4.88 13.19
C TRP A 70 -7.67 -3.69 12.45
N GLU A 71 -8.94 -3.39 12.74
CA GLU A 71 -9.63 -2.26 12.12
C GLU A 71 -8.88 -0.94 12.39
N ALA A 72 -8.46 -0.69 13.63
CA ALA A 72 -7.71 0.51 13.99
C ALA A 72 -6.39 0.64 13.21
N MET A 73 -5.65 -0.46 13.03
CA MET A 73 -4.41 -0.48 12.25
C MET A 73 -4.64 -0.17 10.76
N ILE A 74 -5.66 -0.78 10.16
CA ILE A 74 -6.00 -0.53 8.74
C ILE A 74 -6.48 0.91 8.54
N LEU A 75 -7.32 1.43 9.44
CA LEU A 75 -7.76 2.82 9.41
C LEU A 75 -6.59 3.80 9.54
N ALA A 76 -5.63 3.53 10.42
CA ALA A 76 -4.41 4.33 10.55
C ALA A 76 -3.59 4.31 9.24
N GLY A 77 -3.43 3.15 8.61
CA GLY A 77 -2.77 3.02 7.31
C GLY A 77 -3.44 3.83 6.20
N ILE A 78 -4.77 3.81 6.14
CA ILE A 78 -5.54 4.58 5.16
C ILE A 78 -5.46 6.09 5.42
N LYS A 79 -5.47 6.51 6.69
CA LYS A 79 -5.31 7.93 7.04
C LYS A 79 -3.94 8.46 6.61
N GLY A 80 -2.88 7.67 6.80
CA GLY A 80 -1.52 8.03 6.37
C GLY A 80 -1.32 8.08 4.84
N ALA A 81 -2.27 7.57 4.06
CA ALA A 81 -2.21 7.59 2.60
C ALA A 81 -2.77 8.88 1.96
N LYS A 82 -3.44 9.73 2.75
CA LYS A 82 -3.94 11.01 2.24
C LYS A 82 -2.74 11.94 2.00
N PRO A 83 -2.61 12.57 0.83
CA PRO A 83 -1.58 13.59 0.64
C PRO A 83 -1.74 14.65 1.73
N VAL A 84 -0.62 15.06 2.32
CA VAL A 84 -0.62 16.22 3.20
C VAL A 84 -1.02 17.40 2.33
N THR A 85 -2.28 17.84 2.43
CA THR A 85 -2.71 19.07 1.78
C THR A 85 -1.93 20.20 2.45
N VAL A 86 -0.86 20.66 1.79
CA VAL A 86 -0.21 21.91 2.19
C VAL A 86 -1.21 23.00 1.83
N VAL A 87 -1.89 23.53 2.84
CA VAL A 87 -2.65 24.77 2.69
C VAL A 87 -1.61 25.88 2.56
N LEU A 88 -1.50 26.44 1.37
CA LEU A 88 -0.67 27.62 1.07
C LEU A 88 -1.31 28.89 1.63
#